data_AF-A0A942MWP1-F1
#
_entry.id   AF-A0A942MWP1-F1
#
_cell.length_a   1.000
_cell.length_b   1.000
_cell.length_c   1.000
_cell.angle_alpha   90.00
_cell.angle_beta   90.00
_cell.angle_gamma   90.00
#
_symmetry.space_group_name_H-M   'P 1'
#
loop_
_entity.id
_entity.type
_entity.pdbx_description
1 polymer ?
#
loop_
_entity_poly.entity_id
_entity_poly.type
_entity_poly.pdbx_seq_one_letter_code
_entity_poly.pdbx_strand_id
1 'polypeptide(L)'
;PAMTEKDQEDALFGLQNNVDYIALSFVRRASDVHNLRKFILKNGYNTPIIAKIEKPEAISEIENIIDAADGIMIARGDLGVEMPMEQVPVLQKMIAQKTGAKGKLLIVATQMLETMTENPFPTRAETNDVANAVLDGADAVMLSGETSVGKYPVQTVTMMDKIVRKAEEILPVRDIRTSDEKFSDINDAIGRASCVLAKKMNASAIVVVTQDGETARKISSFRPKARIVAITNNEETLRQLNLIWGVHGFMLHRIPELMMDGFQIIRQTLVEEGFVNRGEFIIEVSGIPFFTAKYTDTLKVEKVE
;
A
#
# COMPACT_ATOMS: atom_id res chain seq x y z
N PRO A 1 -22.04 6.40 18.15
CA PRO A 1 -21.66 6.98 16.85
C PRO A 1 -20.25 6.50 16.51
N ALA A 2 -19.88 6.39 15.22
CA ALA A 2 -18.55 5.92 14.84
C ALA A 2 -17.42 6.92 15.15
N MET A 3 -17.75 8.20 15.32
CA MET A 3 -16.84 9.24 15.81
C MET A 3 -17.48 9.94 17.00
N THR A 4 -16.72 10.08 18.08
CA THR A 4 -17.03 10.95 19.22
C THR A 4 -16.70 12.41 18.88
N GLU A 5 -17.06 13.35 19.76
CA GLU A 5 -16.65 14.76 19.61
C GLU A 5 -15.12 14.88 19.65
N LYS A 6 -14.48 14.17 20.57
CA LYS A 6 -13.01 14.08 20.65
C LYS A 6 -12.40 13.55 19.35
N ASP A 7 -12.96 12.50 18.76
CA ASP A 7 -12.43 11.95 17.50
C ASP A 7 -12.52 12.97 16.36
N GLN A 8 -13.55 13.82 16.34
CA GLN A 8 -13.67 14.89 15.35
C GLN A 8 -12.63 15.99 15.57
N GLU A 9 -12.37 16.37 16.82
CA GLU A 9 -11.31 17.33 17.17
C GLU A 9 -9.93 16.80 16.78
N ASP A 10 -9.61 15.56 17.12
CA ASP A 10 -8.34 14.92 16.77
C ASP A 10 -8.18 14.75 15.26
N ALA A 11 -9.25 14.36 14.55
CA ALA A 11 -9.24 14.27 13.10
C ALA A 11 -8.97 15.64 12.47
N LEU A 12 -9.63 16.70 12.94
CA LEU A 12 -9.40 18.05 12.44
C LEU A 12 -7.97 18.52 12.72
N PHE A 13 -7.44 18.24 13.91
CA PHE A 13 -6.04 18.52 14.24
C PHE A 13 -5.08 17.79 13.29
N GLY A 14 -5.31 16.50 13.02
CA GLY A 14 -4.51 15.73 12.07
C GLY A 14 -4.55 16.33 10.66
N LEU A 15 -5.75 16.66 10.17
CA LEU A 15 -5.93 17.30 8.85
C LEU A 15 -5.16 18.62 8.74
N GLN A 16 -5.25 19.48 9.76
CA GLN A 16 -4.51 20.75 9.81
C GLN A 16 -2.98 20.57 9.82
N ASN A 17 -2.50 19.41 10.27
CA ASN A 17 -1.09 19.03 10.25
C ASN A 17 -0.71 18.19 9.01
N ASN A 18 -1.59 18.11 8.01
CA ASN A 18 -1.37 17.39 6.75
C ASN A 18 -0.99 15.92 6.92
N VAL A 19 -1.65 15.21 7.84
CA VAL A 19 -1.47 13.75 7.96
C VAL A 19 -1.85 13.06 6.64
N ASP A 20 -1.05 12.08 6.24
CA ASP A 20 -1.21 11.42 4.94
C ASP A 20 -2.34 10.38 4.91
N TYR A 21 -2.76 9.88 6.08
CA TYR A 21 -3.86 8.93 6.26
C TYR A 21 -4.57 9.17 7.59
N ILE A 22 -5.86 8.83 7.66
CA ILE A 22 -6.62 8.73 8.92
C ILE A 22 -7.13 7.30 9.09
N ALA A 23 -6.79 6.65 10.21
CA ALA A 23 -7.31 5.33 10.55
C ALA A 23 -8.51 5.45 11.51
N LEU A 24 -9.65 4.88 11.12
CA LEU A 24 -10.87 4.88 11.92
C LEU A 24 -10.99 3.58 12.72
N SER A 25 -11.02 3.69 14.05
CA SER A 25 -11.19 2.56 14.97
C SER A 25 -12.65 2.09 15.06
N PHE A 26 -12.82 0.82 15.43
CA PHE A 26 -14.10 0.17 15.73
C PHE A 26 -15.16 0.33 14.63
N VAL A 27 -14.74 0.33 13.37
CA VAL A 27 -15.64 0.36 12.22
C VAL A 27 -16.57 -0.86 12.27
N ARG A 28 -17.85 -0.67 11.99
CA ARG A 28 -18.85 -1.76 11.98
C ARG A 28 -19.58 -1.88 10.65
N ARG A 29 -19.56 -0.83 9.84
CA ARG A 29 -20.30 -0.72 8.57
C ARG A 29 -19.70 0.34 7.67
N ALA A 30 -19.91 0.23 6.36
CA ALA A 30 -19.49 1.22 5.37
C ALA A 30 -19.92 2.66 5.67
N SER A 31 -21.10 2.86 6.30
CA SER A 31 -21.57 4.21 6.65
C SER A 31 -20.65 4.93 7.63
N ASP A 32 -19.90 4.21 8.47
CA ASP A 32 -18.95 4.80 9.42
C ASP A 32 -17.82 5.50 8.65
N VAL A 33 -17.28 4.81 7.64
CA VAL A 33 -16.26 5.34 6.72
C VAL A 33 -16.82 6.51 5.91
N HIS A 34 -18.04 6.40 5.38
CA HIS A 34 -18.67 7.50 4.65
C HIS A 34 -18.90 8.75 5.51
N ASN A 35 -19.23 8.57 6.79
CA ASN A 35 -19.40 9.69 7.72
C ASN A 35 -18.08 10.43 7.96
N LEU A 36 -16.97 9.70 8.18
CA LEU A 36 -15.63 10.30 8.27
C LEU A 36 -15.24 10.97 6.94
N ARG A 37 -15.50 10.33 5.79
CA ARG A 37 -15.20 10.92 4.47
C ARG A 37 -15.94 12.24 4.26
N LYS A 38 -17.22 12.31 4.62
CA LYS A 38 -18.02 13.55 4.59
C LYS A 38 -17.43 14.62 5.51
N PHE A 39 -16.96 14.24 6.70
CA PHE A 39 -16.32 15.16 7.64
C PHE A 39 -15.02 15.73 7.07
N ILE A 40 -14.14 14.89 6.52
CA ILE A 40 -12.87 15.29 5.89
C ILE A 40 -13.14 16.27 4.73
N LEU A 41 -14.05 15.92 3.81
CA LEU A 41 -14.41 16.76 2.66
C LEU A 41 -15.04 18.10 3.08
N LYS A 42 -15.90 18.10 4.10
CA LYS A 42 -16.52 19.33 4.63
C LYS A 42 -15.48 20.32 5.16
N ASN A 43 -14.35 19.82 5.65
CA ASN A 43 -13.24 20.63 6.15
C ASN A 43 -12.21 20.99 5.05
N GLY A 44 -12.47 20.66 3.79
CA GLY A 44 -11.63 21.04 2.64
C GLY A 44 -10.45 20.11 2.36
N TYR A 45 -10.44 18.91 2.93
CA TYR A 45 -9.38 17.92 2.73
C TYR A 45 -9.89 16.71 1.95
N ASN A 46 -8.97 15.86 1.49
CA ASN A 46 -9.30 14.59 0.82
C ASN A 46 -8.41 13.43 1.31
N THR A 47 -7.98 13.49 2.58
CA THR A 47 -7.08 12.51 3.19
C THR A 47 -7.68 11.09 3.15
N PRO A 48 -6.93 10.08 2.68
CA PRO A 48 -7.39 8.70 2.62
C PRO A 48 -7.74 8.09 3.98
N ILE A 49 -8.76 7.23 4.01
CA ILE A 49 -9.26 6.57 5.22
C ILE A 49 -8.85 5.09 5.24
N ILE A 50 -8.26 4.67 6.36
CA ILE A 50 -8.01 3.26 6.68
C ILE A 50 -9.06 2.78 7.68
N ALA A 51 -9.86 1.78 7.33
CA ALA A 51 -10.82 1.19 8.26
C ALA A 51 -10.14 0.12 9.13
N LYS A 52 -10.19 0.26 10.46
CA LYS A 52 -9.67 -0.74 11.39
C LYS A 52 -10.74 -1.80 11.66
N ILE A 53 -10.40 -3.05 11.38
CA ILE A 53 -11.27 -4.21 11.55
C ILE A 53 -11.02 -4.82 12.92
N GLU A 54 -11.90 -4.46 13.86
CA GLU A 54 -11.76 -4.75 15.30
C GLU A 54 -13.05 -5.35 15.89
N LYS A 55 -14.17 -5.23 15.15
CA LYS A 55 -15.50 -5.58 15.63
C LYS A 55 -16.12 -6.74 14.84
N PRO A 56 -16.86 -7.66 15.48
CA PRO A 56 -17.55 -8.76 14.80
C PRO A 56 -18.48 -8.27 13.69
N GLU A 57 -19.16 -7.13 13.90
CA GLU A 57 -20.05 -6.53 12.91
C GLU A 57 -19.32 -6.11 11.62
N ALA A 58 -18.03 -5.74 11.73
CA ALA A 58 -17.22 -5.41 10.56
C ALA A 58 -17.00 -6.62 9.64
N ILE A 59 -16.95 -7.83 10.22
CA ILE A 59 -16.70 -9.07 9.48
C ILE A 59 -17.89 -9.40 8.57
N SER A 60 -19.12 -9.21 9.04
CA SER A 60 -20.32 -9.45 8.23
C SER A 60 -20.53 -8.40 7.13
N GLU A 61 -19.92 -7.22 7.27
CA GLU A 61 -20.03 -6.08 6.35
C GLU A 61 -18.75 -5.86 5.52
N ILE A 62 -17.78 -6.78 5.61
CA ILE A 62 -16.39 -6.52 5.21
C ILE A 62 -16.23 -6.05 3.76
N GLU A 63 -17.03 -6.57 2.83
CA GLU A 63 -16.93 -6.19 1.41
C GLU A 63 -17.30 -4.72 1.18
N ASN A 64 -18.38 -4.26 1.80
CA ASN A 64 -18.83 -2.88 1.66
C ASN A 64 -17.89 -1.92 2.41
N ILE A 65 -17.31 -2.34 3.55
CA ILE A 65 -16.24 -1.56 4.22
C ILE A 65 -15.02 -1.40 3.31
N ILE A 66 -14.58 -2.49 2.65
CA ILE A 66 -13.45 -2.45 1.70
C ILE A 66 -13.76 -1.50 0.54
N ASP A 67 -14.99 -1.51 0.02
CA ASP A 67 -15.39 -0.64 -1.09
C ASP A 67 -15.45 0.84 -0.65
N ALA A 68 -15.88 1.12 0.58
CA ALA A 68 -15.98 2.47 1.12
C ALA A 68 -14.64 3.10 1.56
N ALA A 69 -13.70 2.27 2.01
CA ALA A 69 -12.40 2.70 2.54
C ALA A 69 -11.30 2.79 1.46
N ASP A 70 -10.22 3.51 1.76
CA ASP A 70 -9.04 3.58 0.90
C ASP A 70 -8.01 2.51 1.26
N GLY A 71 -8.08 1.99 2.49
CA GLY A 71 -7.34 0.82 2.96
C GLY A 71 -7.99 0.15 4.17
N ILE A 72 -7.50 -1.04 4.50
CA ILE A 72 -7.94 -1.84 5.64
C ILE A 72 -6.77 -2.07 6.58
N MET A 73 -7.02 -1.99 7.89
CA MET A 73 -6.10 -2.43 8.92
C MET A 73 -6.74 -3.55 9.73
N ILE A 74 -6.13 -4.73 9.72
CA ILE A 74 -6.56 -5.85 10.56
C ILE A 74 -5.90 -5.68 11.94
N ALA A 75 -6.67 -5.21 12.92
CA ALA A 75 -6.19 -4.94 14.28
C ALA A 75 -6.49 -6.15 15.17
N ARG A 76 -5.52 -7.08 15.20
CA ARG A 76 -5.68 -8.43 15.75
C ARG A 76 -5.84 -8.47 17.27
N GLY A 77 -5.25 -7.52 17.99
CA GLY A 77 -5.38 -7.37 19.43
C GLY A 77 -6.83 -7.16 19.84
N ASP A 78 -7.46 -6.10 19.33
CA ASP A 78 -8.87 -5.81 19.61
C ASP A 78 -9.80 -6.87 19.01
N LEU A 79 -9.55 -7.31 17.77
CA LEU A 79 -10.37 -8.35 17.13
C LEU A 79 -10.34 -9.68 17.92
N GLY A 80 -9.20 -10.05 18.49
CA GLY A 80 -9.05 -11.26 19.31
C GLY A 80 -9.63 -11.16 20.72
N VAL A 81 -9.96 -9.95 21.20
CA VAL A 81 -10.76 -9.76 22.41
C VAL A 81 -12.24 -9.93 22.10
N GLU A 82 -12.69 -9.50 20.92
CA GLU A 82 -14.10 -9.48 20.54
C GLU A 82 -14.56 -10.78 19.84
N MET A 83 -13.62 -11.58 19.33
CA MET A 83 -13.87 -12.84 18.62
C MET A 83 -13.05 -13.98 19.25
N PRO A 84 -13.48 -15.25 19.12
CA PRO A 84 -12.65 -16.39 19.53
C PRO A 84 -11.30 -16.36 18.85
N MET A 85 -10.22 -16.47 19.62
CA MET A 85 -8.85 -16.22 19.15
C MET A 85 -8.43 -17.16 18.01
N GLU A 86 -8.95 -18.38 17.99
CA GLU A 86 -8.72 -19.37 16.94
C GLU A 86 -9.33 -18.97 15.58
N GLN A 87 -10.28 -18.04 15.56
CA GLN A 87 -10.88 -17.52 14.32
C GLN A 87 -10.04 -16.40 13.70
N VAL A 88 -9.27 -15.65 14.50
CA VAL A 88 -8.53 -14.47 14.03
C VAL A 88 -7.59 -14.79 12.85
N PRO A 89 -6.80 -15.89 12.86
CA PRO A 89 -5.96 -16.23 11.71
C PRO A 89 -6.76 -16.52 10.43
N VAL A 90 -7.94 -17.14 10.56
CA VAL A 90 -8.82 -17.44 9.42
C VAL A 90 -9.43 -16.16 8.86
N LEU A 91 -9.90 -15.28 9.74
CA LEU A 91 -10.45 -13.98 9.38
C LEU A 91 -9.40 -13.10 8.71
N GLN A 92 -8.16 -13.08 9.20
CA GLN A 92 -7.06 -12.33 8.57
C GLN A 92 -6.90 -12.73 7.11
N LYS A 93 -6.80 -14.03 6.81
CA LYS A 93 -6.63 -14.54 5.44
C LYS A 93 -7.80 -14.15 4.55
N MET A 94 -9.03 -14.29 5.05
CA MET A 94 -10.24 -13.92 4.33
C MET A 94 -10.28 -12.42 4.01
N ILE A 95 -10.01 -11.56 5.00
CA ILE A 95 -9.97 -10.10 4.82
C ILE A 95 -8.84 -9.72 3.85
N ALA A 96 -7.67 -10.33 3.99
CA ALA A 96 -6.52 -10.07 3.13
C ALA A 96 -6.81 -10.40 1.66
N GLN A 97 -7.42 -11.56 1.41
CA GLN A 97 -7.82 -11.97 0.07
C GLN A 97 -8.84 -11.01 -0.55
N LYS A 98 -9.89 -10.64 0.19
CA LYS A 98 -10.92 -9.70 -0.30
C LYS A 98 -10.36 -8.30 -0.55
N THR A 99 -9.52 -7.81 0.36
CA THR A 99 -8.88 -6.48 0.23
C THR A 99 -7.93 -6.45 -0.97
N GLY A 100 -7.12 -7.50 -1.12
CA GLY A 100 -6.20 -7.67 -2.24
C GLY A 100 -6.90 -7.78 -3.59
N ALA A 101 -8.03 -8.49 -3.67
CA ALA A 101 -8.85 -8.60 -4.89
C ALA A 101 -9.39 -7.24 -5.36
N LYS A 102 -9.62 -6.30 -4.43
CA LYS A 102 -10.04 -4.93 -4.72
C LYS A 102 -8.86 -3.98 -4.95
N GLY A 103 -7.62 -4.47 -4.85
CA GLY A 103 -6.40 -3.66 -4.98
C GLY A 103 -6.27 -2.55 -3.93
N LYS A 104 -6.90 -2.73 -2.77
CA LYS A 104 -6.87 -1.76 -1.66
C LYS A 104 -5.66 -2.03 -0.76
N LEU A 105 -5.18 -0.97 -0.10
CA LEU A 105 -4.12 -1.05 0.88
C LEU A 105 -4.51 -1.99 2.03
N LEU A 106 -3.65 -2.93 2.39
CA LEU A 106 -3.82 -3.82 3.52
C LEU A 106 -2.69 -3.68 4.54
N ILE A 107 -3.05 -3.37 5.78
CA ILE A 107 -2.14 -3.33 6.93
C ILE A 107 -2.51 -4.46 7.88
N VAL A 108 -1.52 -5.26 8.29
CA VAL A 108 -1.69 -6.22 9.39
C VAL A 108 -1.03 -5.65 10.63
N ALA A 109 -1.80 -5.52 11.70
CA ALA A 109 -1.42 -4.76 12.88
C ALA A 109 -1.52 -5.56 14.18
N THR A 110 -0.79 -5.08 15.19
CA THR A 110 -0.72 -5.55 16.58
C THR A 110 -0.13 -6.95 16.75
N GLN A 111 0.57 -7.17 17.86
CA GLN A 111 1.16 -8.46 18.24
C GLN A 111 2.01 -9.12 17.15
N MET A 112 2.68 -8.31 16.32
CA MET A 112 3.55 -8.83 15.27
C MET A 112 4.88 -9.31 15.88
N LEU A 113 5.46 -8.52 16.79
CA LEU A 113 6.71 -8.82 17.50
C LEU A 113 6.61 -8.42 18.98
N GLU A 114 5.45 -8.60 19.60
CA GLU A 114 5.09 -8.11 20.95
C GLU A 114 6.17 -8.39 22.01
N THR A 115 6.77 -9.58 22.02
CA THR A 115 7.79 -9.95 22.99
C THR A 115 9.02 -9.04 22.91
N MET A 116 9.25 -8.38 21.77
CA MET A 116 10.34 -7.43 21.58
C MET A 116 10.13 -6.09 22.28
N THR A 117 8.95 -5.83 22.85
CA THR A 117 8.75 -4.73 23.79
C THR A 117 9.71 -4.85 24.99
N GLU A 118 9.92 -6.09 25.47
CA GLU A 118 10.73 -6.38 26.66
C GLU A 118 12.00 -7.18 26.38
N ASN A 119 12.11 -7.82 25.21
CA ASN A 119 13.22 -8.69 24.83
C ASN A 119 13.92 -8.22 23.55
N PRO A 120 15.23 -8.47 23.37
CA PRO A 120 15.94 -8.07 22.16
C PRO A 120 15.68 -8.97 20.94
N PHE A 121 14.96 -10.08 21.09
CA PHE A 121 14.66 -11.05 20.03
C PHE A 121 13.21 -11.52 20.12
N PRO A 122 12.55 -11.78 18.98
CA PRO A 122 11.21 -12.32 18.97
C PRO A 122 11.23 -13.84 19.16
N THR A 123 10.06 -14.40 19.43
CA THR A 123 9.84 -15.83 19.37
C THR A 123 9.79 -16.34 17.92
N ARG A 124 9.93 -17.67 17.76
CA ARG A 124 9.72 -18.32 16.45
C ARG A 124 8.28 -18.17 15.96
N ALA A 125 7.31 -18.12 16.87
CA ALA A 125 5.91 -17.96 16.55
C ALA A 125 5.64 -16.57 15.93
N GLU A 126 6.15 -15.50 16.56
CA GLU A 126 6.04 -14.13 16.04
C GLU A 126 6.77 -13.96 14.70
N THR A 127 7.95 -14.58 14.57
CA THR A 127 8.69 -14.59 13.30
C THR A 127 7.85 -15.22 12.18
N ASN A 128 7.22 -16.37 12.47
CA ASN A 128 6.34 -17.05 11.52
C ASN A 128 5.07 -16.24 11.24
N ASP A 129 4.54 -15.54 12.23
CA ASP A 129 3.33 -14.73 12.10
C ASP A 129 3.56 -13.51 11.17
N VAL A 130 4.66 -12.77 11.35
CA VAL A 130 5.09 -11.72 10.43
C VAL A 130 5.24 -12.25 9.00
N ALA A 131 5.96 -13.36 8.84
CA ALA A 131 6.15 -13.96 7.52
C ALA A 131 4.80 -14.33 6.87
N ASN A 132 3.86 -14.91 7.62
CA ASN A 132 2.54 -15.25 7.10
C ASN A 132 1.71 -14.02 6.72
N ALA A 133 1.78 -12.92 7.47
CA ALA A 133 1.11 -11.68 7.09
C ALA A 133 1.60 -11.15 5.72
N VAL A 134 2.91 -11.24 5.46
CA VAL A 134 3.49 -10.90 4.15
C VAL A 134 2.97 -11.84 3.06
N LEU A 135 2.96 -13.15 3.32
CA LEU A 135 2.48 -14.15 2.36
C LEU A 135 0.97 -14.07 2.09
N ASP A 136 0.19 -13.60 3.05
CA ASP A 136 -1.23 -13.28 2.89
C ASP A 136 -1.44 -12.04 1.99
N GLY A 137 -0.36 -11.30 1.71
CA GLY A 137 -0.34 -10.19 0.77
C GLY A 137 -0.55 -8.83 1.42
N ALA A 138 -0.22 -8.68 2.71
CA ALA A 138 -0.17 -7.38 3.36
C ALA A 138 0.73 -6.40 2.58
N ASP A 139 0.30 -5.16 2.45
CA ASP A 139 1.15 -4.09 1.92
C ASP A 139 2.09 -3.55 2.99
N ALA A 140 1.61 -3.51 4.24
CA ALA A 140 2.40 -3.11 5.39
C ALA A 140 2.10 -3.99 6.60
N VAL A 141 3.12 -4.14 7.44
CA VAL A 141 3.03 -4.72 8.78
C VAL A 141 3.32 -3.64 9.80
N MET A 142 2.58 -3.62 10.90
CA MET A 142 2.61 -2.51 11.86
C MET A 142 3.15 -2.95 13.23
N LEU A 143 4.09 -2.16 13.76
CA LEU A 143 4.55 -2.23 15.15
C LEU A 143 3.77 -1.21 15.99
N SER A 144 3.46 -1.56 17.24
CA SER A 144 2.63 -0.78 18.16
C SER A 144 3.40 -0.50 19.46
N GLY A 145 3.23 -1.34 20.47
CA GLY A 145 3.95 -1.21 21.75
C GLY A 145 5.46 -1.34 21.57
N GLU A 146 5.87 -2.17 20.61
CA GLU A 146 7.26 -2.53 20.38
C GLU A 146 8.14 -1.32 20.04
N THR A 147 7.58 -0.30 19.39
CA THR A 147 8.28 0.94 19.00
C THR A 147 7.86 2.16 19.81
N SER A 148 6.61 2.23 20.27
CA SER A 148 6.10 3.40 20.99
C SER A 148 6.59 3.49 22.44
N VAL A 149 6.70 2.35 23.12
CA VAL A 149 7.07 2.26 24.55
C VAL A 149 8.10 1.17 24.85
N GLY A 150 8.43 0.33 23.87
CA GLY A 150 9.34 -0.80 24.02
C GLY A 150 10.80 -0.42 24.25
N LYS A 151 11.56 -1.36 24.84
CA LYS A 151 12.99 -1.19 25.19
C LYS A 151 13.94 -1.32 23.99
N TYR A 152 13.48 -1.94 22.90
CA TYR A 152 14.31 -2.27 21.73
C TYR A 152 13.72 -1.79 20.39
N PRO A 153 13.26 -0.53 20.26
CA PRO A 153 12.48 -0.07 19.12
C PRO A 153 13.23 -0.20 17.78
N VAL A 154 14.54 0.12 17.76
CA VAL A 154 15.38 0.03 16.56
C VAL A 154 15.61 -1.42 16.14
N GLN A 155 15.86 -2.29 17.11
CA GLN A 155 16.06 -3.72 16.87
C GLN A 155 14.79 -4.39 16.37
N THR A 156 13.62 -4.00 16.90
CA THR A 156 12.32 -4.49 16.44
C THR A 156 12.09 -4.13 14.98
N VAL A 157 12.30 -2.88 14.57
CA VAL A 157 12.18 -2.46 13.16
C VAL A 157 13.17 -3.22 12.28
N THR A 158 14.42 -3.37 12.73
CA THR A 158 15.45 -4.13 11.99
C THR A 158 15.07 -5.61 11.83
N MET A 159 14.47 -6.21 12.87
CA MET A 159 14.02 -7.59 12.82
C MET A 159 12.82 -7.75 11.88
N MET A 160 11.86 -6.83 11.94
CA MET A 160 10.72 -6.79 11.03
C MET A 160 11.19 -6.76 9.57
N ASP A 161 12.10 -5.84 9.22
CA ASP A 161 12.66 -5.74 7.86
C ASP A 161 13.31 -7.05 7.40
N LYS A 162 14.11 -7.70 8.26
CA LYS A 162 14.75 -9.00 7.94
C LYS A 162 13.72 -10.09 7.64
N ILE A 163 12.66 -10.18 8.44
CA ILE A 163 11.62 -11.20 8.27
C ILE A 163 10.83 -10.93 6.99
N VAL A 164 10.42 -9.68 6.76
CA VAL A 164 9.68 -9.27 5.56
C VAL A 164 10.47 -9.60 4.30
N ARG A 165 11.73 -9.14 4.20
CA ARG A 165 12.59 -9.44 3.04
C ARG A 165 12.75 -10.93 2.79
N LYS A 166 12.85 -11.73 3.86
CA LYS A 166 12.98 -13.19 3.73
C LYS A 166 11.69 -13.84 3.24
N ALA A 167 10.53 -13.38 3.70
CA ALA A 167 9.24 -13.85 3.24
C ALA A 167 8.98 -13.46 1.77
N GLU A 168 9.44 -12.28 1.34
CA GLU A 168 9.27 -11.80 -0.03
C GLU A 168 9.99 -12.67 -1.09
N GLU A 169 11.03 -13.42 -0.72
CA GLU A 169 11.73 -14.34 -1.63
C GLU A 169 10.80 -15.42 -2.22
N ILE A 170 9.74 -15.78 -1.50
CA ILE A 170 8.76 -16.80 -1.90
C ILE A 170 7.38 -16.20 -2.16
N LEU A 171 7.27 -14.87 -2.25
CA LEU A 171 5.99 -14.20 -2.44
C LEU A 171 5.34 -14.70 -3.74
N PRO A 172 4.08 -15.19 -3.68
CA PRO A 172 3.39 -15.58 -4.89
C PRO A 172 3.13 -14.34 -5.74
N VAL A 173 3.57 -14.36 -7.00
CA VAL A 173 3.07 -13.40 -7.98
C VAL A 173 1.58 -13.66 -8.11
N ARG A 174 0.73 -12.69 -7.76
CA ARG A 174 -0.72 -12.81 -7.93
C ARG A 174 -0.98 -13.10 -9.41
N ASP A 175 -1.77 -14.13 -9.70
CA ASP A 175 -1.92 -14.57 -11.08
C ASP A 175 -2.66 -13.49 -11.87
N ILE A 176 -1.89 -12.80 -12.70
CA ILE A 176 -2.37 -11.75 -13.60
C ILE A 176 -3.28 -12.35 -14.69
N ARG A 177 -3.41 -13.68 -14.79
CA ARG A 177 -4.07 -14.35 -15.93
C ARG A 177 -5.52 -14.75 -15.73
N THR A 178 -6.06 -14.76 -14.51
CA THR A 178 -7.25 -15.58 -14.23
C THR A 178 -8.59 -14.88 -14.09
N SER A 179 -8.68 -13.55 -14.18
CA SER A 179 -10.01 -12.92 -14.25
C SER A 179 -10.39 -12.60 -15.70
N ASP A 180 -11.46 -13.26 -16.17
CA ASP A 180 -12.33 -12.82 -17.28
C ASP A 180 -13.14 -11.55 -16.91
N GLU A 181 -12.77 -10.91 -15.80
CA GLU A 181 -13.40 -9.69 -15.32
C GLU A 181 -13.09 -8.55 -16.28
N LYS A 182 -14.14 -7.81 -16.65
CA LYS A 182 -13.99 -6.54 -17.34
C LYS A 182 -13.12 -5.62 -16.48
N PHE A 183 -12.13 -4.99 -17.10
CA PHE A 183 -11.34 -3.95 -16.45
C PHE A 183 -12.26 -2.90 -15.83
N SER A 184 -11.97 -2.51 -14.58
CA SER A 184 -12.74 -1.45 -13.89
C SER A 184 -12.55 -0.09 -14.56
N ASP A 185 -11.35 0.15 -15.09
CA ASP A 185 -10.91 1.41 -15.70
C ASP A 185 -9.64 1.20 -16.54
N ILE A 186 -9.16 2.27 -17.18
CA ILE A 186 -7.96 2.25 -18.03
C ILE A 186 -6.66 2.03 -17.24
N ASN A 187 -6.58 2.53 -15.99
CA ASN A 187 -5.39 2.38 -15.15
C ASN A 187 -5.19 0.91 -14.76
N ASP A 188 -6.28 0.18 -14.52
CA ASP A 188 -6.28 -1.25 -14.27
C ASP A 188 -5.78 -2.04 -15.50
N ALA A 189 -6.27 -1.71 -16.69
CA ALA A 189 -5.83 -2.33 -17.94
C ALA A 189 -4.34 -2.10 -18.24
N ILE A 190 -3.87 -0.86 -18.11
CA ILE A 190 -2.47 -0.49 -18.31
C ILE A 190 -1.59 -1.10 -17.22
N GLY A 191 -2.02 -1.08 -15.96
CA GLY A 191 -1.29 -1.69 -14.85
C GLY A 191 -1.08 -3.19 -15.07
N ARG A 192 -2.13 -3.90 -15.49
CA ARG A 192 -2.07 -5.32 -15.85
C ARG A 192 -1.11 -5.57 -17.01
N ALA A 193 -1.24 -4.80 -18.09
CA ALA A 193 -0.37 -4.90 -19.27
C ALA A 193 1.11 -4.66 -18.90
N SER A 194 1.38 -3.67 -18.04
CA SER A 194 2.72 -3.34 -17.53
C SER A 194 3.36 -4.52 -16.81
N CYS A 195 2.62 -5.16 -15.90
CA CYS A 195 3.11 -6.32 -15.16
C CYS A 195 3.38 -7.53 -16.08
N VAL A 196 2.53 -7.75 -17.10
CA VAL A 196 2.73 -8.81 -18.10
C VAL A 196 3.99 -8.56 -18.91
N LEU A 197 4.17 -7.33 -19.43
CA LEU A 197 5.36 -6.96 -20.20
C LEU A 197 6.62 -7.05 -19.36
N ALA A 198 6.61 -6.51 -18.13
CA ALA A 198 7.74 -6.58 -17.22
C ALA A 198 8.21 -8.02 -17.00
N LYS A 199 7.26 -8.94 -16.78
CA LYS A 199 7.56 -10.37 -16.63
C LYS A 199 8.12 -10.99 -17.92
N LYS A 200 7.58 -10.62 -19.08
CA LYS A 200 8.00 -11.19 -20.38
C LYS A 200 9.35 -10.68 -20.84
N MET A 201 9.68 -9.44 -20.55
CA MET A 201 10.94 -8.80 -20.90
C MET A 201 12.02 -9.00 -19.84
N ASN A 202 11.69 -9.65 -18.71
CA ASN A 202 12.55 -9.70 -17.53
C ASN A 202 13.04 -8.30 -17.13
N ALA A 203 12.11 -7.34 -17.13
CA ALA A 203 12.39 -5.95 -16.82
C ALA A 203 12.81 -5.81 -15.35
N SER A 204 13.78 -4.93 -15.08
CA SER A 204 14.25 -4.67 -13.72
C SER A 204 13.29 -3.77 -12.94
N ALA A 205 12.60 -2.86 -13.64
CA ALA A 205 11.65 -1.93 -13.04
C ALA A 205 10.43 -1.62 -13.94
N ILE A 206 9.33 -1.27 -13.28
CA ILE A 206 8.17 -0.58 -13.84
C ILE A 206 8.20 0.83 -13.29
N VAL A 207 8.48 1.81 -14.16
CA VAL A 207 8.58 3.22 -13.86
C VAL A 207 7.24 3.87 -14.20
N VAL A 208 6.53 4.39 -13.20
CA VAL A 208 5.22 5.01 -13.35
C VAL A 208 5.32 6.49 -13.01
N VAL A 209 4.93 7.37 -13.92
CA VAL A 209 4.79 8.81 -13.65
C VAL A 209 3.35 9.08 -13.25
N THR A 210 3.13 9.62 -12.05
CA THR A 210 1.79 9.70 -11.44
C THR A 210 1.59 10.96 -10.60
N GLN A 211 0.38 11.52 -10.65
CA GLN A 211 -0.01 12.72 -9.88
C GLN A 211 -0.71 12.40 -8.55
N ASP A 212 -1.48 11.32 -8.52
CA ASP A 212 -2.31 10.90 -7.37
C ASP A 212 -1.93 9.51 -6.84
N GLY A 213 -1.00 8.83 -7.50
CA GLY A 213 -0.51 7.50 -7.13
C GLY A 213 -1.41 6.34 -7.55
N GLU A 214 -2.53 6.59 -8.24
CA GLU A 214 -3.53 5.54 -8.55
C GLU A 214 -2.92 4.41 -9.39
N THR A 215 -2.23 4.76 -10.48
CA THR A 215 -1.58 3.78 -11.36
C THR A 215 -0.49 2.98 -10.63
N ALA A 216 0.26 3.61 -9.72
CA ALA A 216 1.27 2.93 -8.90
C ALA A 216 0.63 1.89 -7.97
N ARG A 217 -0.48 2.25 -7.31
CA ARG A 217 -1.25 1.34 -6.44
C ARG A 217 -1.82 0.16 -7.22
N LYS A 218 -2.37 0.42 -8.42
CA LYS A 218 -2.87 -0.63 -9.33
C LYS A 218 -1.76 -1.59 -9.75
N ILE A 219 -0.60 -1.08 -10.17
CA ILE A 219 0.55 -1.93 -10.53
C ILE A 219 0.99 -2.77 -9.32
N SER A 220 1.09 -2.14 -8.13
CA SER A 220 1.47 -2.82 -6.88
C SER A 220 0.52 -3.95 -6.48
N SER A 221 -0.78 -3.80 -6.69
CA SER A 221 -1.77 -4.80 -6.31
C SER A 221 -1.58 -6.14 -7.04
N PHE A 222 -0.96 -6.14 -8.23
CA PHE A 222 -0.61 -7.33 -9.01
C PHE A 222 0.68 -8.03 -8.54
N ARG A 223 1.40 -7.45 -7.57
CA ARG A 223 2.65 -7.98 -7.01
C ARG A 223 3.70 -8.38 -8.07
N PRO A 224 4.09 -7.48 -9.00
CA PRO A 224 5.10 -7.78 -10.00
C PRO A 224 6.46 -8.08 -9.36
N LYS A 225 7.28 -8.91 -10.01
CA LYS A 225 8.66 -9.16 -9.59
C LYS A 225 9.59 -7.96 -9.87
N ALA A 226 9.27 -7.18 -10.90
CA ALA A 226 9.99 -5.97 -11.23
C ALA A 226 9.74 -4.91 -10.13
N ARG A 227 10.76 -4.11 -9.82
CA ARG A 227 10.64 -3.00 -8.87
C ARG A 227 9.59 -2.00 -9.39
N ILE A 228 8.80 -1.40 -8.50
CA ILE A 228 7.88 -0.34 -8.90
C ILE A 228 8.48 0.99 -8.49
N VAL A 229 8.67 1.89 -9.45
CA VAL A 229 9.28 3.19 -9.24
C VAL A 229 8.25 4.26 -9.60
N ALA A 230 7.75 4.98 -8.59
CA ALA A 230 6.75 6.02 -8.78
C ALA A 230 7.40 7.40 -8.84
N ILE A 231 7.34 8.04 -9.99
CA ILE A 231 7.78 9.42 -10.20
C ILE A 231 6.59 10.35 -9.98
N THR A 232 6.71 11.29 -9.06
CA THR A 232 5.67 12.30 -8.80
C THR A 232 6.27 13.67 -8.53
N ASN A 233 5.51 14.74 -8.77
CA ASN A 233 5.85 16.09 -8.33
C ASN A 233 5.06 16.52 -7.08
N ASN A 234 4.23 15.61 -6.53
CA ASN A 234 3.34 15.86 -5.41
C ASN A 234 3.87 15.18 -4.14
N GLU A 235 4.18 16.00 -3.12
CA GLU A 235 4.76 15.51 -1.86
C GLU A 235 3.79 14.65 -1.06
N GLU A 236 2.50 14.97 -1.09
CA GLU A 236 1.46 14.18 -0.41
C GLU A 236 1.37 12.79 -1.05
N THR A 237 1.32 12.73 -2.38
CA THR A 237 1.32 11.46 -3.11
C THR A 237 2.56 10.64 -2.82
N LEU A 238 3.74 11.29 -2.80
CA LEU A 238 5.00 10.60 -2.47
C LEU A 238 4.96 9.98 -1.07
N ARG A 239 4.54 10.76 -0.05
CA ARG A 239 4.42 10.25 1.32
C ARG A 239 3.41 9.12 1.43
N GLN A 240 2.26 9.25 0.77
CA GLN A 240 1.22 8.23 0.78
C GLN A 240 1.67 6.92 0.13
N LEU A 241 2.45 6.97 -0.95
CA LEU A 241 2.92 5.79 -1.66
C LEU A 241 3.94 4.95 -0.86
N ASN A 242 4.59 5.51 0.16
CA ASN A 242 5.50 4.74 1.02
C ASN A 242 4.82 3.59 1.79
N LEU A 243 3.49 3.61 1.91
CA LEU A 243 2.72 2.55 2.57
C LEU A 243 2.28 1.44 1.60
N ILE A 244 2.57 1.60 0.31
CA ILE A 244 2.09 0.70 -0.75
C ILE A 244 3.19 -0.28 -1.12
N TRP A 245 2.84 -1.57 -1.17
CA TRP A 245 3.79 -2.66 -1.34
C TRP A 245 4.70 -2.46 -2.57
N GLY A 246 6.00 -2.64 -2.39
CA GLY A 246 6.97 -2.68 -3.49
C GLY A 246 7.12 -1.37 -4.28
N VAL A 247 6.44 -0.29 -3.88
CA VAL A 247 6.56 1.03 -4.51
C VAL A 247 7.70 1.80 -3.86
N HIS A 248 8.62 2.28 -4.69
CA HIS A 248 9.61 3.26 -4.30
C HIS A 248 9.32 4.58 -5.00
N GLY A 249 9.15 5.65 -4.24
CA GLY A 249 8.79 6.95 -4.78
C GLY A 249 10.00 7.86 -5.02
N PHE A 250 9.98 8.61 -6.12
CA PHE A 250 10.93 9.68 -6.43
C PHE A 250 10.20 10.98 -6.70
N MET A 251 10.71 12.05 -6.08
CA MET A 251 10.24 13.40 -6.33
C MET A 251 10.97 13.99 -7.53
N LEU A 252 10.25 14.34 -8.59
CA LEU A 252 10.75 15.15 -9.69
C LEU A 252 9.82 16.35 -9.93
N HIS A 253 10.20 17.52 -9.42
CA HIS A 253 9.39 18.74 -9.54
C HIS A 253 9.20 19.23 -10.97
N ARG A 254 10.15 18.92 -11.86
CA ARG A 254 10.12 19.35 -13.26
C ARG A 254 10.57 18.23 -14.16
N ILE A 255 9.73 17.92 -15.13
CA ILE A 255 10.04 17.03 -16.23
C ILE A 255 9.68 17.80 -17.51
N PRO A 256 10.53 17.77 -18.56
CA PRO A 256 10.21 18.34 -19.86
C PRO A 256 8.82 17.89 -20.34
N GLU A 257 8.08 18.82 -20.95
CA GLU A 257 6.76 18.50 -21.53
C GLU A 257 6.88 17.50 -22.69
N LEU A 258 8.00 17.55 -23.41
CA LEU A 258 8.28 16.58 -24.45
C LEU A 258 8.54 15.21 -23.81
N MET A 259 7.67 14.25 -24.12
CA MET A 259 7.68 12.89 -23.59
C MET A 259 9.07 12.24 -23.61
N MET A 260 9.77 12.32 -24.74
CA MET A 260 11.07 11.67 -24.93
C MET A 260 12.15 12.23 -23.99
N ASP A 261 12.23 13.55 -23.89
CA ASP A 261 13.18 14.24 -23.01
C ASP A 261 12.84 13.96 -21.53
N GLY A 262 11.55 13.90 -21.21
CA GLY A 262 11.07 13.57 -19.87
C GLY A 262 11.49 12.17 -19.41
N PHE A 263 11.21 11.15 -20.22
CA PHE A 263 11.66 9.78 -19.92
C PHE A 263 13.18 9.64 -19.93
N GLN A 264 13.90 10.42 -20.75
CA GLN A 264 15.36 10.43 -20.69
C GLN A 264 15.89 10.93 -19.35
N ILE A 265 15.34 12.04 -18.82
CA ILE A 265 15.74 12.56 -17.50
C ILE A 265 15.40 11.55 -16.40
N ILE A 266 14.20 10.96 -16.42
CA ILE A 266 13.82 9.92 -15.44
C ILE A 266 14.83 8.78 -15.45
N ARG A 267 15.14 8.22 -16.63
CA ARG A 267 16.10 7.12 -16.76
C ARG A 267 17.48 7.50 -16.23
N GLN A 268 17.96 8.70 -16.55
CA GLN A 268 19.24 9.19 -16.06
C GLN A 268 19.27 9.27 -14.52
N THR A 269 18.22 9.84 -13.91
CA THR A 269 18.08 9.88 -12.44
C THR A 269 18.10 8.47 -11.85
N LEU A 270 17.34 7.53 -12.42
CA LEU A 270 17.27 6.16 -11.88
C LEU A 270 18.59 5.39 -12.00
N VAL A 271 19.40 5.67 -13.02
CA VAL A 271 20.76 5.11 -13.14
C VAL A 271 21.70 5.72 -12.10
N GLU A 272 21.65 7.04 -11.91
CA GLU A 272 22.48 7.75 -10.92
C GLU A 272 22.20 7.31 -9.49
N GLU A 273 20.92 7.08 -9.17
CA GLU A 273 20.45 6.59 -7.86
C GLU A 273 20.63 5.06 -7.69
N GLY A 274 21.15 4.35 -8.70
CA GLY A 274 21.40 2.91 -8.63
C GLY A 274 20.14 2.04 -8.63
N PHE A 275 19.00 2.58 -9.04
CA PHE A 275 17.72 1.86 -9.09
C PHE A 275 17.60 0.94 -10.30
N VAL A 276 18.22 1.31 -11.42
CA VAL A 276 18.30 0.53 -12.66
C VAL A 276 19.72 0.62 -13.23
N ASN A 277 20.16 -0.41 -13.95
CA ASN A 277 21.47 -0.43 -14.60
C ASN A 277 21.34 -0.25 -16.12
N ARG A 278 22.38 0.33 -16.74
CA ARG A 278 22.51 0.36 -18.21
C ARG A 278 22.46 -1.06 -18.76
N GLY A 279 21.70 -1.23 -19.85
CA GLY A 279 21.46 -2.51 -20.51
C GLY A 279 20.24 -3.28 -19.99
N GLU A 280 19.64 -2.89 -18.87
CA GLU A 280 18.41 -3.50 -18.37
C GLU A 280 17.17 -3.01 -19.14
N PHE A 281 16.13 -3.83 -19.19
CA PHE A 281 14.82 -3.42 -19.68
C PHE A 281 13.99 -2.81 -18.56
N ILE A 282 13.26 -1.74 -18.87
CA ILE A 282 12.26 -1.13 -17.99
C ILE A 282 10.94 -0.98 -18.74
N ILE A 283 9.84 -0.92 -17.96
CA ILE A 283 8.52 -0.56 -18.47
C ILE A 283 8.20 0.85 -17.99
N GLU A 284 7.99 1.77 -18.90
CA GLU A 284 7.63 3.16 -18.64
C GLU A 284 6.12 3.36 -18.81
N VAL A 285 5.46 3.94 -17.81
CA VAL A 285 4.01 4.08 -17.75
C VAL A 285 3.66 5.52 -17.37
N SER A 286 2.78 6.17 -18.14
CA SER A 286 2.38 7.56 -17.87
C SER A 286 1.08 7.97 -18.56
N GLY A 287 0.51 9.10 -18.15
CA GLY A 287 -0.41 9.88 -18.95
C GLY A 287 0.31 11.07 -19.59
N ILE A 288 -0.02 11.39 -20.84
CA ILE A 288 0.53 12.56 -21.54
C ILE A 288 -0.56 13.63 -21.71
N PRO A 289 -0.33 14.89 -21.31
CA PRO A 289 0.89 15.43 -20.69
C PRO A 289 1.20 14.83 -19.32
N PHE A 290 2.49 14.76 -18.96
CA PHE A 290 2.95 14.26 -17.65
C PHE A 290 2.21 14.95 -16.49
N PHE A 291 2.06 14.22 -15.38
CA PHE A 291 1.43 14.73 -14.15
C PHE A 291 -0.05 15.12 -14.30
N THR A 292 -0.74 14.60 -15.32
CA THR A 292 -2.19 14.68 -15.42
C THR A 292 -2.84 13.66 -14.49
N ALA A 293 -3.66 14.10 -13.54
CA ALA A 293 -4.35 13.22 -12.59
C ALA A 293 -5.37 12.31 -13.29
N LYS A 294 -5.55 11.09 -12.77
CA LYS A 294 -6.53 10.09 -13.25
C LYS A 294 -6.45 9.72 -14.74
N TYR A 295 -5.33 10.04 -15.40
CA TYR A 295 -5.14 9.78 -16.81
C TYR A 295 -3.82 9.03 -17.01
N THR A 296 -3.90 7.81 -17.53
CA THR A 296 -2.77 7.02 -17.99
C THR A 296 -3.13 6.48 -19.37
N ASP A 297 -2.32 6.75 -20.38
CA ASP A 297 -2.58 6.35 -21.77
C ASP A 297 -1.34 5.77 -22.47
N THR A 298 -0.19 5.84 -21.83
CA THR A 298 1.10 5.54 -22.41
C THR A 298 1.78 4.39 -21.67
N LEU A 299 2.29 3.44 -22.46
CA LEU A 299 3.00 2.25 -22.03
C LEU A 299 4.15 2.01 -23.00
N LYS A 300 5.40 2.04 -22.52
CA LYS A 300 6.59 1.90 -23.35
C LYS A 300 7.55 0.87 -22.74
N VAL A 301 8.14 0.05 -23.59
CA VAL A 301 9.25 -0.84 -23.21
C VAL A 301 10.53 -0.18 -23.68
N GLU A 302 11.47 0.02 -22.77
CA GLU A 302 12.72 0.71 -23.08
C GLU A 302 13.90 -0.11 -22.54
N LYS A 303 15.01 -0.11 -23.28
CA LYS A 303 16.29 -0.57 -22.77
C LYS A 303 17.06 0.64 -22.26
N VAL A 304 17.53 0.60 -21.01
CA VAL A 304 18.30 1.69 -20.42
C VAL A 304 19.65 1.78 -21.13
N GLU A 305 19.99 2.95 -21.66
CA GLU A 305 21.26 3.23 -22.35
C GLU A 305 22.35 3.75 -21.41
#